data_AF-A0A0C2F7I5-F1
#
_entry.id   AF-A0A0C2F7I5-F1
#
_cell.length_a   1.000
_cell.length_b   1.000
_cell.length_c   1.000
_cell.angle_alpha   90.00
_cell.angle_beta   90.00
_cell.angle_gamma   90.00
#
_symmetry.space_group_name_H-M   'P 1'
#
loop_
_entity.id
_entity.type
_entity.pdbx_description
1 polymer ?
#
loop_
_entity_poly.entity_id
_entity_poly.type
_entity_poly.pdbx_seq_one_letter_code
_entity_poly.pdbx_strand_id
1 'polypeptide(L)'
;TASDDYDQAKVCREVGVAVYDGMSQYILGNYDKCAKNMLPVRDRIYTIGGSNAQRDLFTQTIIHACINSSDPEIFSKAPVVLDERNSIKRNSPINERLAAEFRRRHPL
;
A
#
# COMPACT_ATOMS: atom_id res chain seq x y z
N THR A 1 12.37 28.34 -6.01
CA THR A 1 13.35 27.65 -5.16
C THR A 1 12.79 26.30 -4.79
N ALA A 2 13.41 25.21 -5.24
CA ALA A 2 12.92 23.83 -5.10
C ALA A 2 13.12 23.24 -3.68
N SER A 3 13.16 24.09 -2.65
CA SER A 3 13.56 23.73 -1.28
C SER A 3 12.39 23.46 -0.34
N ASP A 4 11.20 23.99 -0.64
CA ASP A 4 10.09 23.99 0.33
C ASP A 4 9.14 22.79 0.19
N ASP A 5 9.21 22.04 -0.93
CA ASP A 5 8.40 20.85 -1.16
C ASP A 5 8.98 19.56 -0.55
N TYR A 6 10.19 19.63 0.02
CA TYR A 6 10.89 18.51 0.66
C TYR A 6 11.18 18.74 2.15
N ASP A 7 10.47 19.67 2.79
CA ASP A 7 10.50 19.75 4.26
C ASP A 7 10.06 18.40 4.83
N GLN A 8 11.00 17.71 5.49
CA GLN A 8 10.75 16.41 6.09
C GLN A 8 9.60 16.46 7.10
N ALA A 9 9.38 17.61 7.76
CA ALA A 9 8.25 17.77 8.65
C ALA A 9 6.92 17.75 7.88
N LYS A 10 6.86 18.37 6.69
CA LYS A 10 5.69 18.32 5.79
C LYS A 10 5.47 16.89 5.28
N VAL A 11 6.51 16.22 4.79
CA VAL A 11 6.43 14.83 4.31
C VAL A 11 5.96 13.88 5.42
N CYS A 12 6.52 14.01 6.63
CA CYS A 12 6.09 13.21 7.77
C CYS A 12 4.62 13.42 8.10
N ARG A 13 4.13 14.67 8.11
CA ARG A 13 2.71 14.96 8.39
C ARG A 13 1.79 14.43 7.30
N GLU A 14 2.15 14.59 6.03
CA GLU A 14 1.26 14.28 4.91
C GLU A 14 1.29 12.81 4.47
N VAL A 15 2.41 12.11 4.70
CA VAL A 15 2.61 10.71 4.26
C VAL A 15 3.06 9.83 5.41
N GLY A 16 4.04 10.28 6.19
CA GLY A 16 4.63 9.49 7.28
C GLY A 16 3.61 9.02 8.32
N VAL A 17 2.71 9.90 8.78
CA VAL A 17 1.65 9.57 9.73
C VAL A 17 0.71 8.51 9.18
N ALA A 18 0.27 8.66 7.92
CA ALA A 18 -0.62 7.69 7.28
C ALA A 18 0.02 6.31 7.11
N VAL A 19 1.31 6.26 6.76
CA VAL A 19 2.08 5.02 6.69
C VAL A 19 2.24 4.39 8.07
N TYR A 20 2.61 5.17 9.09
CA TYR A 20 2.72 4.69 10.47
C TYR A 20 1.40 4.10 10.98
N ASP A 21 0.33 4.87 10.91
CA ASP A 21 -0.99 4.44 11.39
C ASP A 21 -1.48 3.21 10.62
N GLY A 22 -1.29 3.19 9.31
CA GLY A 22 -1.62 2.04 8.46
C GLY A 22 -0.89 0.76 8.89
N MET A 23 0.42 0.85 9.07
CA MET A 23 1.24 -0.27 9.53
C MET A 23 0.84 -0.75 10.94
N SER A 24 0.53 0.18 11.85
CA SER A 24 0.01 -0.17 13.19
C SER A 24 -1.31 -0.93 13.10
N GLN A 25 -2.24 -0.50 12.24
CA GLN A 25 -3.51 -1.21 12.03
C GLN A 25 -3.30 -2.58 11.37
N TYR A 26 -2.33 -2.70 10.46
CA TYR A 26 -1.97 -3.98 9.85
C TYR A 26 -1.49 -4.99 10.89
N ILE A 27 -0.63 -4.57 11.82
CA ILE A 27 -0.12 -5.42 12.92
C ILE A 27 -1.27 -5.91 13.81
N LEU A 28 -2.31 -5.08 14.00
CA LEU A 28 -3.51 -5.43 14.76
C LEU A 28 -4.52 -6.28 13.96
N GLY A 29 -4.27 -6.58 12.69
CA GLY A 29 -5.20 -7.29 11.80
C GLY A 29 -6.38 -6.45 11.31
N ASN A 30 -6.37 -5.13 11.53
CA ASN A 30 -7.41 -4.21 11.10
C ASN A 30 -7.17 -3.78 9.64
N TYR A 31 -7.38 -4.70 8.71
CA TYR A 31 -7.03 -4.50 7.30
C TYR A 31 -7.79 -3.37 6.61
N ASP A 32 -9.08 -3.19 6.93
CA ASP A 32 -9.88 -2.07 6.42
C ASP A 32 -9.25 -0.73 6.78
N LYS A 33 -8.84 -0.55 8.03
CA LYS A 33 -8.21 0.69 8.52
C LYS A 33 -6.81 0.86 7.95
N CYS A 34 -6.03 -0.21 7.83
CA CYS A 34 -4.74 -0.19 7.16
C CYS A 34 -4.87 0.36 5.73
N ALA A 35 -5.80 -0.20 4.95
CA ALA A 35 -6.03 0.22 3.58
C ALA A 35 -6.57 1.65 3.50
N LYS A 36 -7.53 2.03 4.35
CA LYS A 36 -8.08 3.41 4.42
C LYS A 36 -6.98 4.45 4.66
N ASN A 37 -6.00 4.14 5.52
CA ASN A 37 -4.90 5.05 5.82
C ASN A 37 -3.87 5.13 4.68
N MET A 38 -3.45 3.99 4.12
CA MET A 38 -2.28 3.96 3.22
C MET A 38 -2.61 4.13 1.73
N LEU A 39 -3.80 3.70 1.27
CA LEU A 39 -4.19 3.81 -0.15
C LEU A 39 -4.14 5.26 -0.69
N PRO A 40 -4.61 6.28 0.04
CA PRO A 40 -4.63 7.67 -0.44
C PRO A 40 -3.24 8.27 -0.64
N VAL A 41 -2.21 7.72 0.00
CA VAL A 41 -0.83 8.24 -0.05
C VAL A 41 0.13 7.32 -0.81
N ARG A 42 -0.35 6.22 -1.41
CA ARG A 42 0.47 5.13 -1.95
C ARG A 42 1.49 5.57 -3.01
N ASP A 43 1.09 6.52 -3.85
CA ASP A 43 1.89 7.11 -4.92
C ASP A 43 2.93 8.10 -4.38
N ARG A 44 2.71 8.62 -3.17
CA ARG A 44 3.60 9.56 -2.48
C ARG A 44 4.53 8.92 -1.46
N ILE A 45 4.42 7.60 -1.21
CA ILE A 45 5.27 6.88 -0.25
C ILE A 45 6.76 7.06 -0.58
N TYR A 46 7.16 7.27 -1.83
CA TYR A 46 8.57 7.51 -2.17
C TYR A 46 9.17 8.76 -1.51
N THR A 47 8.32 9.73 -1.11
CA THR A 47 8.77 11.00 -0.54
C THR A 47 9.36 10.86 0.85
N ILE A 48 9.01 9.79 1.60
CA ILE A 48 9.57 9.51 2.94
C ILE A 48 11.03 9.06 2.89
N GLY A 49 11.58 8.82 1.69
CA GLY A 49 12.90 8.23 1.49
C GLY A 49 12.91 6.71 1.58
N GLY A 50 14.03 6.14 2.04
CA GLY A 50 14.19 4.70 2.21
C GLY A 50 14.50 3.92 0.92
N SER A 51 14.80 2.63 1.10
CA SER A 51 15.21 1.76 -0.01
C SER A 51 14.01 1.38 -0.90
N ASN A 52 14.29 1.01 -2.15
CA ASN A 52 13.27 0.50 -3.06
C ASN A 52 12.57 -0.75 -2.51
N ALA A 53 13.31 -1.60 -1.80
CA ALA A 53 12.76 -2.81 -1.18
C ALA A 53 11.80 -2.48 -0.03
N GLN A 54 12.15 -1.49 0.80
CA GLN A 54 11.27 -1.03 1.88
C GLN A 54 9.97 -0.43 1.34
N ARG A 55 10.06 0.40 0.30
CA ARG A 55 8.87 1.00 -0.32
C ARG A 55 7.97 -0.04 -0.99
N ASP A 56 8.57 -1.04 -1.63
CA ASP A 56 7.82 -2.16 -2.21
C ASP A 56 7.10 -2.98 -1.12
N LEU A 57 7.67 -3.11 0.08
CA LEU A 57 7.01 -3.76 1.20
C LEU A 57 5.72 -3.02 1.59
N PHE A 58 5.72 -1.69 1.63
CA PHE A 58 4.49 -0.93 1.90
C PHE A 58 3.42 -1.16 0.82
N THR A 59 3.81 -1.20 -0.45
CA THR A 59 2.87 -1.54 -1.54
C THR A 59 2.29 -2.94 -1.38
N GLN A 60 3.13 -3.93 -1.03
CA GLN A 60 2.67 -5.29 -0.75
C GLN A 60 1.71 -5.34 0.46
N THR A 61 1.99 -4.59 1.52
CA THR A 61 1.11 -4.45 2.69
C THR A 61 -0.25 -3.86 2.29
N ILE A 62 -0.26 -2.79 1.48
CA ILE A 62 -1.51 -2.19 0.97
C ILE A 62 -2.33 -3.22 0.19
N ILE A 63 -1.71 -3.93 -0.75
CA ILE A 63 -2.38 -4.97 -1.54
C ILE A 63 -2.97 -6.03 -0.61
N HIS A 64 -2.18 -6.54 0.33
CA HIS A 64 -2.64 -7.57 1.26
C HIS A 64 -3.78 -7.07 2.15
N ALA A 65 -3.70 -5.83 2.65
CA ALA A 65 -4.77 -5.21 3.42
C ALA A 65 -6.06 -5.07 2.59
N CYS A 66 -5.98 -4.64 1.33
CA CYS A 66 -7.13 -4.60 0.45
C CYS A 66 -7.75 -5.99 0.26
N ILE A 67 -6.94 -7.01 -0.03
CA ILE A 67 -7.40 -8.40 -0.20
C ILE A 67 -8.12 -8.92 1.05
N ASN A 68 -7.65 -8.55 2.25
CA ASN A 68 -8.22 -8.99 3.52
C ASN A 68 -9.35 -8.09 4.03
N SER A 69 -9.68 -7.01 3.32
CA SER A 69 -10.69 -6.05 3.75
C SER A 69 -12.10 -6.65 3.73
N SER A 70 -12.90 -6.31 4.74
CA SER A 70 -14.32 -6.65 4.79
C SER A 70 -15.18 -5.67 3.97
N ASP A 71 -14.64 -4.48 3.70
CA ASP A 71 -15.27 -3.41 2.93
C ASP A 71 -15.13 -3.64 1.40
N PRO A 72 -16.24 -3.81 0.65
CA PRO A 72 -16.21 -4.04 -0.81
C PRO A 72 -15.59 -2.93 -1.63
N GLU A 73 -15.71 -1.68 -1.19
CA GLU A 73 -15.08 -0.55 -1.88
C GLU A 73 -13.55 -0.58 -1.73
N ILE A 74 -13.04 -1.30 -0.73
CA ILE A 74 -11.61 -1.43 -0.48
C ILE A 74 -11.05 -2.68 -1.14
N PHE A 75 -11.67 -3.85 -0.98
CA PHE A 75 -11.08 -5.04 -1.60
C PHE A 75 -11.13 -4.96 -3.13
N SER A 76 -12.11 -4.26 -3.71
CA SER A 76 -12.16 -3.98 -5.16
C SER A 76 -10.98 -3.14 -5.68
N LYS A 77 -10.22 -2.47 -4.80
CA LYS A 77 -8.99 -1.75 -5.16
C LYS A 77 -7.76 -2.66 -5.25
N ALA A 78 -7.81 -3.88 -4.71
CA ALA A 78 -6.66 -4.79 -4.72
C ALA A 78 -6.12 -5.09 -6.14
N PRO A 79 -6.96 -5.40 -7.15
CA PRO A 79 -6.48 -5.63 -8.52
C PRO A 79 -5.76 -4.42 -9.11
N VAL A 80 -6.25 -3.20 -8.87
CA VAL A 80 -5.63 -1.97 -9.37
C VAL A 80 -4.22 -1.80 -8.84
N VAL A 81 -4.03 -1.93 -7.52
CA VAL A 81 -2.70 -1.78 -6.90
C VAL A 81 -1.77 -2.94 -7.27
N LEU A 82 -2.31 -4.14 -7.47
CA LEU A 82 -1.57 -5.29 -8.00
C LEU A 82 -1.02 -5.04 -9.40
N ASP A 83 -1.81 -4.45 -10.29
CA ASP A 83 -1.41 -4.15 -11.66
C ASP A 83 -0.41 -2.99 -11.71
N GLU A 84 -0.63 -1.94 -10.91
CA GLU A 84 0.34 -0.86 -10.69
C GLU A 84 1.70 -1.45 -10.29
N ARG A 85 1.73 -2.35 -9.29
CA ARG A 85 2.96 -3.02 -8.86
C ARG A 85 3.56 -3.90 -9.96
N ASN A 86 2.74 -4.69 -10.67
CA ASN A 86 3.21 -5.57 -11.72
C ASN A 86 3.92 -4.81 -12.86
N SER A 87 3.45 -3.59 -13.17
CA SER A 87 4.05 -2.74 -14.20
C SER A 87 5.51 -2.36 -13.87
N ILE A 88 5.83 -2.23 -12.58
CA ILE A 88 7.15 -1.86 -12.04
C ILE A 88 7.99 -3.11 -11.72
N LYS A 89 7.36 -4.13 -11.14
CA LYS A 89 7.97 -5.39 -10.66
C LYS A 89 7.48 -6.57 -11.50
N ARG A 90 7.77 -6.53 -12.79
CA ARG A 90 7.36 -7.55 -13.77
C ARG A 90 7.81 -8.94 -13.34
N ASN A 91 6.97 -9.95 -13.57
CA ASN A 91 7.25 -11.37 -13.29
C ASN A 91 7.65 -11.62 -11.82
N SER A 92 7.09 -10.85 -10.88
CA SER A 92 7.38 -11.01 -9.46
C SER A 92 6.55 -12.17 -8.88
N PRO A 93 7.18 -13.23 -8.31
CA PRO A 93 6.45 -14.34 -7.68
C PRO A 93 5.54 -13.89 -6.53
N ILE A 94 5.89 -12.80 -5.85
CA ILE A 94 5.05 -12.20 -4.81
C ILE A 94 3.77 -11.63 -5.42
N ASN A 95 3.83 -11.00 -6.60
CA ASN A 95 2.65 -10.46 -7.26
C ASN A 95 1.69 -11.58 -7.66
N GLU A 96 2.24 -12.67 -8.21
CA GLU A 96 1.46 -13.86 -8.57
C GLU A 96 0.77 -14.48 -7.35
N ARG A 97 1.48 -14.59 -6.22
CA ARG A 97 0.92 -15.09 -4.96
C ARG A 97 -0.20 -14.20 -4.43
N LEU A 98 -0.02 -12.88 -4.44
CA LEU A 98 -1.05 -11.94 -4.00
C LEU A 98 -2.27 -11.96 -4.93
N ALA A 99 -2.07 -12.06 -6.24
CA ALA A 99 -3.17 -12.19 -7.20
C ALA A 99 -3.94 -13.51 -7.03
N ALA A 100 -3.24 -14.61 -6.75
CA ALA A 100 -3.86 -15.89 -6.42
C ALA A 100 -4.66 -15.81 -5.11
N GLU A 101 -4.12 -15.14 -4.09
CA GLU A 101 -4.80 -14.94 -2.82
C GLU A 101 -6.08 -14.09 -2.98
N PHE A 102 -6.04 -13.04 -3.82
CA PHE A 102 -7.23 -12.26 -4.14
C PHE A 102 -8.34 -13.14 -4.74
N ARG A 103 -8.02 -13.91 -5.80
CA ARG A 103 -8.98 -14.82 -6.46
C ARG A 103 -9.54 -15.88 -5.51
N ARG A 104 -8.73 -16.37 -4.57
CA ARG A 104 -9.13 -17.37 -3.59
C ARG A 104 -10.16 -16.81 -2.60
N ARG A 105 -10.04 -15.55 -2.21
CA ARG A 105 -10.91 -14.90 -1.21
C ARG A 105 -12.15 -14.25 -1.82
N HIS A 106 -12.03 -13.75 -3.03
CA HIS A 106 -13.08 -13.02 -3.74
C HIS A 106 -13.39 -13.76 -5.06
N PRO A 107 -14.04 -14.94 -5.00
CA PRO A 107 -14.45 -15.65 -6.20
C PRO A 107 -15.47 -14.82 -6.97
N LEU A 108 -15.37 -14.87 -8.31
CA LEU A 108 -16.32 -14.26 -9.23
C LEU A 108 -17.69 -14.94 -9.15
#